data_AF-A0A8E2AX87-F1
#
_entry.id   AF-A0A8E2AX87-F1
#
_cell.length_a   1.000
_cell.length_b   1.000
_cell.length_c   1.000
_cell.angle_alpha   90.00
_cell.angle_beta   90.00
_cell.angle_gamma   90.00
#
_symmetry.space_group_name_H-M   'P 1'
#
loop_
_entity.id
_entity.type
_entity.pdbx_description
1 polymer ?
#
loop_
_entity_poly.entity_id
_entity_poly.type
_entity_poly.pdbx_seq_one_letter_code
_entity_poly.pdbx_strand_id
1 'polypeptide(L)' 'MARTSSPTSNTAKSGQASSRLYDVPSLEDDGSNFQTWKYRIRTVLEIRGLWNLVTGTD' A
#
# COMPACT_ATOMS: atom_id res chain seq x y z
N MET A 1 27.91 31.73 5.94
CA MET A 1 26.58 31.12 6.19
C MET A 1 26.13 30.43 4.90
N ALA A 2 26.27 29.11 4.79
CA ALA A 2 25.90 28.37 3.59
C ALA A 2 24.54 27.69 3.79
N ARG A 3 23.57 27.97 2.90
CA ARG A 3 22.26 27.31 2.84
C ARG A 3 22.38 26.14 1.86
N THR A 4 22.22 24.92 2.35
CA THR A 4 22.10 23.73 1.51
C THR A 4 20.62 23.34 1.42
N SER A 5 20.03 23.58 0.26
CA SER A 5 18.69 23.13 -0.09
C SER A 5 18.75 21.68 -0.55
N SER A 6 18.11 20.77 0.18
CA SER A 6 17.96 19.37 -0.20
C SER A 6 17.02 19.25 -1.41
N PRO A 7 17.37 18.51 -2.48
CA PRO A 7 16.42 18.23 -3.55
C PRO A 7 15.45 17.13 -3.07
N THR A 8 14.15 17.45 -3.07
CA THR A 8 13.08 16.47 -2.90
C THR A 8 13.09 15.53 -4.10
N SER A 9 13.46 14.27 -3.89
CA SER A 9 13.35 13.21 -4.88
C SER A 9 11.88 12.86 -5.10
N ASN A 10 11.24 13.55 -6.04
CA ASN A 10 9.97 13.10 -6.62
C ASN A 10 10.22 11.88 -7.49
N THR A 11 10.19 10.69 -6.89
CA THR A 11 10.19 9.44 -7.64
C THR A 11 8.82 9.26 -8.28
N ALA A 12 8.64 9.84 -9.47
CA ALA A 12 7.51 9.55 -10.33
C ALA A 12 7.56 8.05 -10.71
N LYS A 13 6.76 7.23 -10.02
CA LYS A 13 6.61 5.81 -10.38
C LYS A 13 5.86 5.73 -11.71
N SER A 14 6.61 5.28 -12.70
CA SER A 14 6.16 4.82 -14.02
C SER A 14 4.82 4.11 -13.93
N GLY A 15 3.85 4.60 -14.71
CA GLY A 15 2.51 4.03 -14.85
C GLY A 15 2.58 2.63 -15.41
N GLN A 16 2.62 1.64 -14.52
CA GLN A 16 2.27 0.28 -14.85
C GLN A 16 0.76 0.19 -14.73
N ALA A 17 0.07 -0.17 -15.81
CA ALA A 17 -1.35 -0.48 -15.79
C ALA A 17 -1.58 -1.78 -15.02
N SER A 18 -1.25 -1.79 -13.72
CA SER A 18 -1.80 -2.77 -12.80
C SER A 18 -3.29 -2.49 -12.73
N SER A 19 -4.11 -3.52 -12.87
CA SER A 19 -5.52 -3.41 -12.55
C SER A 19 -5.61 -2.74 -11.17
N ARG A 20 -6.14 -1.51 -11.13
CA ARG A 20 -6.18 -0.67 -9.91
C ARG A 20 -6.85 -1.37 -8.73
N LEU A 21 -7.55 -2.47 -9.00
CA LEU A 21 -8.10 -3.41 -8.02
C LEU A 21 -7.07 -3.92 -7.00
N TYR A 22 -5.80 -4.08 -7.39
CA TYR A 22 -4.75 -4.65 -6.54
C TYR A 22 -3.67 -3.63 -6.13
N ASP A 23 -3.90 -2.35 -6.40
CA ASP A 23 -2.97 -1.31 -5.97
C ASP A 23 -3.16 -1.10 -4.47
N VAL A 24 -2.33 -1.74 -3.65
CA VAL A 24 -2.37 -1.58 -2.20
C VAL A 24 -1.21 -0.67 -1.80
N PRO A 25 -1.46 0.56 -1.30
CA PRO A 25 -0.40 1.43 -0.85
C PRO A 25 0.36 0.78 0.30
N SER A 26 1.66 0.95 0.39
CA SER A 26 2.46 0.49 1.53
C SER A 26 1.95 1.12 2.83
N LEU A 27 2.02 0.38 3.93
CA LEU A 27 1.72 0.93 5.25
C LEU A 27 2.77 2.00 5.59
N GLU A 28 2.31 3.18 5.96
CA GLU A 28 3.19 4.28 6.38
C GLU A 28 3.74 4.02 7.78
N ASP A 29 4.96 4.49 8.06
CA ASP A 29 5.64 4.25 9.35
C ASP A 29 4.91 4.89 10.54
N ASP A 30 4.16 5.97 10.30
CA ASP A 30 3.32 6.63 11.31
C ASP A 30 1.93 5.99 11.47
N GLY A 31 1.61 4.99 10.64
CA GLY A 31 0.34 4.28 10.65
C GLY A 31 -0.85 5.11 10.17
N SER A 32 -0.65 6.30 9.60
CA SER A 32 -1.72 7.22 9.20
C SER A 32 -2.71 6.57 8.23
N ASN A 33 -2.22 5.66 7.38
CA ASN A 33 -2.98 4.98 6.35
C ASN A 33 -3.42 3.55 6.73
N PHE A 34 -3.27 3.14 8.01
CA PHE A 34 -3.53 1.77 8.46
C PHE A 34 -4.91 1.24 8.08
N GLN A 35 -5.97 2.03 8.27
CA GLN A 35 -7.33 1.60 7.96
C GLN A 35 -7.52 1.32 6.46
N THR A 36 -6.99 2.20 5.61
CA THR A 36 -7.03 2.06 4.16
C THR A 36 -6.23 0.84 3.69
N TRP A 37 -5.01 0.67 4.22
CA TRP A 37 -4.17 -0.48 3.94
C TRP A 37 -4.87 -1.80 4.34
N LYS A 38 -5.38 -1.86 5.57
CA LYS A 38 -6.08 -3.04 6.12
C LYS A 38 -7.28 -3.42 5.27
N TYR A 39 -8.13 -2.44 4.91
CA TYR A 39 -9.29 -2.67 4.06
C TYR A 39 -8.88 -3.26 2.70
N ARG A 40 -7.90 -2.65 2.03
CA ARG A 40 -7.46 -3.11 0.70
C ARG A 40 -6.84 -4.51 0.75
N ILE A 41 -5.95 -4.79 1.71
CA ILE A 41 -5.38 -6.13 1.88
C ILE A 41 -6.49 -7.17 2.10
N ARG A 42 -7.43 -6.88 3.00
CA ARG A 42 -8.56 -7.77 3.27
C ARG A 42 -9.39 -8.03 2.01
N THR A 43 -9.79 -7.00 1.28
CA THR A 43 -10.57 -7.14 0.04
C THR A 43 -9.84 -7.97 -1.00
N VAL A 44 -8.53 -7.77 -1.17
CA VAL A 44 -7.74 -8.58 -2.12
C VAL A 44 -7.72 -10.05 -1.69
N LEU A 45 -7.54 -10.34 -0.41
CA LEU A 45 -7.52 -11.70 0.11
C LEU A 45 -8.90 -12.37 0.02
N GLU A 46 -9.98 -11.64 0.28
CA GLU A 46 -11.36 -12.13 0.12
C GLU A 46 -11.65 -12.48 -1.35
N ILE A 47 -11.31 -11.61 -2.30
CA ILE A 47 -11.47 -11.87 -3.75
C ILE A 47 -10.67 -13.11 -4.20
N ARG A 48 -9.53 -13.37 -3.57
CA ARG A 48 -8.67 -14.52 -3.87
C ARG A 48 -9.05 -15.79 -3.09
N GLY A 49 -10.04 -15.73 -2.21
CA GLY A 49 -10.40 -16.85 -1.33
C GLY A 49 -9.34 -17.20 -0.28
N LEU A 50 -8.39 -16.30 -0.02
CA LEU A 50 -7.26 -16.50 0.89
C LEU A 50 -7.53 -15.96 2.30
N TRP A 51 -8.65 -15.26 2.51
CA TRP A 51 -8.95 -14.66 3.82
C TRP A 51 -9.07 -15.71 4.93
N ASN A 52 -9.60 -16.90 4.63
CA ASN A 52 -9.76 -17.99 5.59
C ASN A 52 -8.43 -18.47 6.18
N LEU A 53 -7.34 -18.41 5.40
CA LEU A 53 -6.00 -18.75 5.87
C LEU A 53 -5.49 -17.74 6.91
N VAL A 54 -5.81 -16.46 6.73
CA VAL A 54 -5.45 -15.39 7.67
C VAL A 54 -6.27 -15.49 8.96
N THR A 55 -7.54 -15.88 8.86
CA THR A 55 -8.42 -16.07 10.02
C THR A 55 -8.25 -17.43 10.70
N GLY A 56 -7.52 -18.37 10.09
CA GLY A 56 -7.34 -19.73 10.61
C GLY A 56 -8.63 -20.55 10.62
N THR A 57 -9.52 -20.28 9.66
CA THR A 57 -10.83 -20.95 9.55
C THR A 57 -10.87 -21.93 8.36
N ASP A 58 -9.70 -22.46 7.99
CA ASP A 58 -9.53 -23.56 7.04
C ASP A 58 -9.70 -24.91 7.76
#